data_AF-A0A9W6W6I8-F1
#
_entry.id   AF-A0A9W6W6I8-F1
#
_cell.length_a   1.000
_cell.length_b   1.000
_cell.length_c   1.000
_cell.angle_alpha   90.00
_cell.angle_beta   90.00
_cell.angle_gamma   90.00
#
_symmetry.space_group_name_H-M   'P 1'
#
loop_
_entity.id
_entity.type
_entity.pdbx_description
1 polymer ?
#
loop_
_entity_poly.entity_id
_entity_poly.type
_entity_poly.pdbx_seq_one_letter_code
_entity_poly.pdbx_strand_id
1 'polypeptide(L)'
;MIAPDHLGFGPSRRPSHRGVRPHLRRPHRADRGVARPAGFDKIQLALFRDYATNPPLREYLRAHRPAVLAVWGRGDQIFAPAGARALAGGVPDAEVHLLD
;
A
#
# COMPACT_ATOMS: atom_id res chain seq x y z
N MET A 1 -26.22 -15.03 11.22
CA MET A 1 -25.83 -15.42 12.58
C MET A 1 -25.16 -16.78 12.48
N ILE A 2 -23.83 -16.81 12.38
CA ILE A 2 -23.01 -18.03 12.36
C ILE A 2 -21.78 -17.74 13.22
N ALA A 3 -21.49 -18.68 14.14
CA ALA A 3 -20.56 -18.59 15.25
C ALA A 3 -19.07 -18.67 14.83
N PRO A 4 -18.14 -18.19 15.68
CA PRO A 4 -16.70 -18.36 15.51
C PRO A 4 -16.22 -19.67 16.16
N ASP A 5 -14.92 -19.95 15.98
CA ASP A 5 -14.07 -20.94 16.66
C ASP A 5 -13.68 -22.18 15.82
N HIS A 6 -12.43 -22.21 15.37
CA HIS A 6 -11.38 -22.98 16.05
C HIS A 6 -10.07 -22.91 15.24
N LEU A 7 -9.16 -22.04 15.68
CA LEU A 7 -7.76 -22.01 15.30
C LEU A 7 -7.07 -23.29 15.82
N GLY A 8 -6.72 -24.20 14.91
CA GLY A 8 -6.02 -25.44 15.23
C GLY A 8 -4.52 -25.21 15.43
N PHE A 9 -4.07 -25.18 16.69
CA PHE A 9 -2.67 -25.41 17.06
C PHE A 9 -2.46 -26.90 17.37
N GLY A 10 -1.79 -27.61 16.46
CA GLY A 10 -1.32 -28.99 16.67
C GLY A 10 0.13 -29.04 17.20
N PRO A 11 0.54 -30.10 17.93
CA PRO A 11 1.79 -30.12 18.68
C PRO A 11 3.05 -30.28 17.81
N SER A 12 4.09 -29.52 18.18
CA SER A 12 5.40 -29.45 17.52
C SER A 12 6.24 -30.72 17.75
N ARG A 13 6.70 -31.37 16.66
CA ARG A 13 7.75 -32.39 16.68
C ARG A 13 9.08 -31.75 16.28
N ARG A 14 10.09 -31.80 17.17
CA ARG A 14 11.46 -31.34 16.87
C ARG A 14 12.21 -32.37 16.02
N PRO A 15 12.91 -32.00 14.94
CA PRO A 15 13.81 -32.92 14.25
C PRO A 15 15.24 -32.87 14.82
N SER A 16 15.85 -34.05 14.84
CA SER A 16 17.20 -34.40 15.30
C SER A 16 18.31 -33.81 14.44
N HIS A 17 19.39 -33.34 15.09
CA HIS A 17 20.64 -32.90 14.46
C HIS A 17 21.40 -34.07 13.77
N ARG A 18 21.63 -33.96 12.46
CA ARG A 18 22.77 -34.60 11.77
C ARG A 18 23.26 -33.72 10.62
N GLY A 19 24.58 -33.71 10.44
CA GLY A 19 25.37 -32.60 9.88
C GLY A 19 25.16 -32.23 8.42
N VAL A 20 25.51 -30.98 8.10
CA VAL A 20 25.64 -30.46 6.73
C VAL A 20 26.93 -29.64 6.63
N ARG A 21 27.74 -29.95 5.60
CA ARG A 21 29.03 -29.32 5.26
C ARG A 21 28.85 -27.85 4.85
N PRO A 22 29.84 -26.95 5.08
CA PRO A 22 29.68 -25.55 4.76
C PRO A 22 30.01 -25.32 3.27
N HIS A 23 28.98 -25.22 2.44
CA HIS A 23 29.11 -24.56 1.15
C HIS A 23 28.51 -23.16 1.28
N LEU A 24 29.36 -22.18 0.98
CA LEU A 24 29.17 -20.74 1.09
C LEU A 24 27.84 -20.28 0.45
N ARG A 25 26.79 -20.11 1.25
CA ARG A 25 25.58 -19.38 0.82
C ARG A 25 25.87 -17.88 0.89
N ARG A 26 25.93 -17.21 -0.27
CA ARG A 26 25.94 -15.75 -0.33
C ARG A 26 24.67 -15.22 0.37
N PRO A 27 24.77 -14.25 1.29
CA PRO A 27 23.58 -13.68 1.87
C PRO A 27 22.94 -12.73 0.84
N HIS A 28 21.87 -13.16 0.18
CA HIS A 28 20.76 -12.24 -0.08
C HIS A 28 20.09 -11.97 1.27
N ARG A 29 20.70 -11.11 2.09
CA ARG A 29 20.01 -10.52 3.23
C ARG A 29 19.15 -9.39 2.69
N ALA A 30 17.86 -9.66 2.63
CA ALA A 30 16.86 -8.63 2.84
C ALA A 30 17.11 -8.05 4.24
N ASP A 31 17.82 -6.94 4.29
CA ASP A 31 17.90 -6.11 5.48
C ASP A 31 17.87 -4.66 5.05
N ARG A 32 16.66 -4.13 4.89
CA ARG A 32 16.39 -2.68 4.92
C ARG A 32 15.00 -2.46 5.50
N GLY A 33 14.84 -2.80 6.77
CA GLY A 33 13.96 -1.98 7.60
C GLY A 33 14.59 -0.58 7.62
N VAL A 34 14.14 0.33 6.75
CA VAL A 34 14.53 1.73 6.87
C VAL A 34 14.04 2.18 8.24
N ALA A 35 14.97 2.40 9.17
CA ALA A 35 14.64 2.98 10.45
C ALA A 35 13.95 4.33 10.18
N ARG A 36 12.72 4.49 10.67
CA ARG A 36 12.00 5.76 10.55
C ARG A 36 12.79 6.82 11.33
N PRO A 37 13.08 7.98 10.75
CA PRO A 37 13.73 9.07 11.47
C PRO A 37 12.95 9.42 12.75
N ALA A 38 13.66 9.88 13.79
CA ALA A 38 13.02 10.37 14.99
C ALA A 38 12.04 11.51 14.64
N GLY A 39 10.82 11.47 15.19
CA GLY A 39 9.77 12.47 14.95
C GLY A 39 8.92 12.24 13.69
N PHE A 40 9.10 11.12 12.98
CA PHE A 40 8.27 10.79 11.81
C PHE A 40 6.77 10.70 12.12
N ASP A 41 6.42 10.26 13.33
CA ASP A 41 5.05 10.23 13.86
C ASP A 41 4.42 11.64 13.91
N LYS A 42 5.15 12.61 14.45
CA LYS A 42 4.68 14.00 14.54
C LYS A 42 4.49 14.63 13.15
N ILE A 43 5.40 14.32 12.22
CA ILE A 43 5.32 14.80 10.83
C ILE A 43 4.08 14.20 10.13
N GLN A 44 3.82 12.90 10.30
CA GLN A 44 2.63 12.25 9.73
C GLN A 44 1.34 12.81 10.33
N LEU A 45 1.30 13.03 11.64
CA LEU A 45 0.13 13.62 12.31
C LEU A 45 -0.12 15.06 11.85
N ALA A 46 0.94 15.85 11.65
CA ALA A 46 0.82 17.19 11.08
C ALA A 46 0.26 17.15 9.65
N LEU A 47 0.76 16.25 8.80
CA LEU A 47 0.25 16.05 7.44
C LEU A 47 -1.25 15.70 7.43
N PHE A 48 -1.69 14.77 8.31
CA PHE A 48 -3.11 14.42 8.40
C PHE A 48 -3.97 15.56 8.91
N ARG A 49 -3.47 16.34 9.88
CA ARG A 49 -4.18 17.53 10.38
C ARG A 49 -4.37 18.57 9.27
N ASP A 50 -3.33 18.82 8.50
CA ASP A 50 -3.33 19.87 7.49
C ASP A 50 -4.03 19.44 6.20
N TYR A 51 -4.22 18.14 5.97
CA TYR A 51 -4.91 17.59 4.79
C TYR A 51 -6.30 18.20 4.56
N ALA A 52 -7.01 18.58 5.62
CA ALA A 52 -8.30 19.26 5.55
C ALA A 52 -8.25 20.63 4.84
N THR A 53 -7.06 21.22 4.72
CA THR A 53 -6.84 22.52 4.07
C THR A 53 -6.44 22.41 2.60
N ASN A 54 -6.38 21.18 2.05
CA ASN A 54 -6.08 21.00 0.64
C ASN A 54 -7.09 21.73 -0.25
N PRO A 55 -6.64 22.34 -1.36
CA PRO A 55 -7.53 22.95 -2.34
C PRO A 55 -8.59 21.94 -2.86
N PRO A 56 -9.80 22.40 -3.22
CA PRO A 56 -10.90 21.55 -3.64
C PRO A 56 -10.68 20.98 -5.06
N LEU A 57 -9.82 19.96 -5.16
CA LEU A 57 -9.41 19.37 -6.44
C LEU A 57 -10.60 18.84 -7.25
N ARG A 58 -11.60 18.25 -6.59
CA ARG A 58 -12.76 17.66 -7.28
C ARG A 58 -13.60 18.72 -7.99
N GLU A 59 -13.81 19.86 -7.34
CA GLU A 59 -14.52 21.01 -7.89
C GLU A 59 -13.72 21.62 -9.04
N TYR A 60 -12.40 21.76 -8.88
CA TYR A 60 -11.52 22.23 -9.93
C TYR A 60 -11.59 21.36 -11.19
N LEU A 61 -11.47 20.03 -11.04
CA LEU A 61 -11.53 19.08 -12.16
C LEU A 61 -12.88 19.15 -12.90
N ARG A 62 -13.99 19.28 -12.16
CA ARG A 62 -15.33 19.42 -12.75
C ARG A 62 -15.51 20.71 -13.52
N ALA A 63 -14.97 21.81 -13.00
CA ALA A 63 -15.09 23.14 -13.59
C ALA A 63 -14.22 23.31 -14.84
N HIS A 64 -12.99 22.79 -14.82
CA HIS A 64 -12.00 23.09 -15.85
C HIS A 64 -11.72 21.93 -16.80
N ARG A 65 -12.01 20.68 -16.39
CA ARG A 65 -11.81 19.46 -17.19
C ARG A 65 -10.47 19.43 -17.95
N PRO A 66 -9.33 19.59 -17.27
CA PRO A 66 -8.03 19.50 -17.93
C PRO A 66 -7.83 18.08 -18.51
N ALA A 67 -6.91 17.93 -19.46
CA ALA A 67 -6.48 16.60 -19.89
C ALA A 67 -5.88 15.84 -18.68
N VAL A 68 -6.40 14.65 -18.39
CA VAL A 68 -6.01 13.84 -17.23
C VAL A 68 -5.50 12.47 -17.70
N LEU A 69 -4.30 12.13 -17.25
CA LEU A 69 -3.74 10.79 -17.31
C LEU A 69 -3.57 10.25 -15.88
N ALA A 70 -4.29 9.19 -15.55
CA ALA A 70 -4.26 8.52 -14.26
C ALA A 70 -3.61 7.14 -14.40
N VAL A 71 -2.40 6.99 -13.86
CA VAL A 71 -1.66 5.72 -13.85
C VAL A 71 -1.63 5.17 -12.42
N TRP A 72 -2.10 3.95 -12.23
CA TRP A 72 -2.31 3.35 -10.91
C TRP A 72 -1.87 1.89 -10.86
N GLY A 73 -1.48 1.41 -9.68
CA GLY A 73 -1.31 -0.03 -9.44
C GLY A 73 -2.66 -0.73 -9.29
N ARG A 74 -2.88 -1.82 -10.02
CA ARG A 74 -4.09 -2.65 -9.89
C ARG A 74 -4.22 -3.25 -8.49
N GLY A 75 -3.10 -3.58 -7.87
CA GLY A 75 -3.00 -4.13 -6.52
C GLY A 75 -2.72 -3.12 -5.40
N ASP A 76 -2.86 -1.81 -5.66
CA ASP A 76 -2.56 -0.79 -4.65
C ASP A 76 -3.50 -0.91 -3.44
N GLN A 77 -2.92 -1.20 -2.27
CA GLN A 77 -3.62 -1.38 -1.00
C GLN A 77 -3.85 -0.08 -0.23
N ILE A 78 -3.13 1.00 -0.60
CA ILE A 78 -3.20 2.30 0.05
C ILE A 78 -4.19 3.20 -0.71
N PHE A 79 -4.12 3.19 -2.04
CA PHE A 79 -4.98 3.96 -2.94
C PHE A 79 -5.69 3.03 -3.93
N ALA A 80 -6.84 2.51 -3.51
CA ALA A 80 -7.59 1.54 -4.29
C ALA A 80 -7.86 2.04 -5.73
N PRO A 81 -7.84 1.15 -6.75
CA PRO A 81 -8.09 1.51 -8.15
C PRO A 81 -9.42 2.24 -8.42
N ALA A 82 -10.39 2.17 -7.50
CA ALA A 82 -11.62 2.94 -7.56
C ALA A 82 -11.35 4.46 -7.52
N GLY A 83 -10.31 4.91 -6.81
CA GLY A 83 -9.90 6.32 -6.76
C GLY A 83 -9.48 6.84 -8.13
N ALA A 84 -8.68 6.07 -8.87
CA ALA A 84 -8.30 6.41 -10.24
C ALA A 84 -9.52 6.53 -11.17
N ARG A 85 -10.42 5.54 -11.11
CA ARG A 85 -11.65 5.52 -11.93
C ARG A 85 -12.60 6.67 -11.61
N ALA A 86 -12.61 7.15 -10.36
CA ALA A 86 -13.47 8.25 -9.95
C ALA A 86 -13.14 9.58 -10.65
N LEU A 87 -11.92 9.75 -11.18
CA LEU A 87 -11.53 10.93 -11.95
C LEU A 87 -12.39 11.13 -13.21
N ALA A 88 -12.84 10.03 -13.84
CA ALA A 88 -13.73 10.07 -15.00
C ALA A 88 -15.08 10.74 -14.70
N GLY A 89 -15.51 10.77 -13.43
CA GLY A 89 -16.73 11.47 -13.02
C GLY A 89 -16.61 12.99 -12.96
N GLY A 90 -15.38 13.53 -13.00
CA GLY A 90 -15.10 14.97 -13.10
C GLY A 90 -14.56 15.38 -14.47
N VAL A 91 -13.82 14.49 -15.12
CA VAL A 91 -13.20 14.69 -16.44
C VAL A 91 -13.55 13.49 -17.31
N PRO A 92 -14.61 13.56 -18.15
CA PRO A 92 -15.11 12.41 -18.90
C PRO A 92 -14.05 11.74 -19.80
N ASP A 93 -13.11 12.52 -20.33
CA ASP A 93 -12.06 12.06 -21.23
C ASP A 93 -10.75 11.68 -20.49
N ALA A 94 -10.81 11.47 -19.17
CA ALA A 94 -9.65 11.03 -18.40
C ALA A 94 -9.17 9.65 -18.85
N GLU A 95 -7.88 9.53 -19.15
CA GLU A 95 -7.23 8.26 -19.44
C GLU A 95 -6.86 7.57 -18.14
N VAL A 96 -7.35 6.35 -17.92
CA VAL A 96 -7.10 5.57 -16.68
C VAL A 96 -6.41 4.26 -17.02
N HIS A 97 -5.17 4.10 -16.58
CA HIS A 97 -4.34 2.92 -16.80
C HIS A 97 -4.00 2.23 -15.48
N LEU A 98 -4.42 0.97 -15.33
CA LEU A 98 -4.07 0.13 -14.20
C LEU A 98 -2.95 -0.82 -14.59
N LEU A 99 -1.82 -0.71 -13.89
CA LEU A 99 -0.60 -1.51 -14.08
C LEU A 99 -0.58 -2.68 -13.08
N ASP A 100 0.01 -3.80 -13.49
CA ASP A 100 0.16 -5.01 -12.68
C ASP A 100 1.46 -5.02 -11.85
#